data_AF-A0AAU9RLP6-F1
#
_entry.id   AF-A0AAU9RLP6-F1
#
_cell.length_a   1.000
_cell.length_b   1.000
_cell.length_c   1.000
_cell.angle_alpha   90.00
_cell.angle_beta   90.00
_cell.angle_gamma   90.00
#
_symmetry.space_group_name_H-M   'P 1'
#
loop_
_entity.id
_entity.type
_entity.pdbx_description
1 polymer ?
#
loop_
_entity_poly.entity_id
_entity_poly.type
_entity_poly.pdbx_seq_one_letter_code
_entity_poly.pdbx_strand_id
1 'polypeptide(L)'
;MASLWLTLFSLGLICLGCIAEPTLVQEPEFECVPMYEQPALQLPLMKNHQIQMKPSRELLSVLSTSNNDTTTKIILKGSKGCSKGQVPVHKPKTNVTDNLIYPQQLTKDYNQHYAIIKTFGDTITKWSGAQALFNIIKPPVAKNQYSRVWIWLNYNVMSSIQFGVAVDTILYRDNRPRLTTYWMSDKQQNGCYNALCPGGYVQVHKSIYPGMIFDKVSVPGGIQHTFHLSVAEDPVTKNWVLTTGTIMIGYWPRQAYMAKGAGEVYFGGFAGTASPRVLSPPMGTGDFPTKDLTRSCFMKQLKYVIPGYTLEDINSNEMEYYVNNQKCYGVMFLKYVDYDSRETLTFGGPGGYCPIR
;
A
#
# COMPACT_ATOMS: atom_id res chain seq x y z
N MET A 1 -10.00 -46.89 73.95
CA MET A 1 -10.27 -45.44 73.80
C MET A 1 -10.53 -45.20 72.31
N ALA A 2 -11.76 -45.34 71.80
CA ALA A 2 -12.84 -44.32 71.77
C ALA A 2 -12.28 -42.96 71.30
N SER A 3 -12.71 -42.33 70.20
CA SER A 3 -14.10 -42.02 69.85
C SER A 3 -14.22 -41.40 68.43
N LEU A 4 -15.27 -41.85 67.71
CA LEU A 4 -16.22 -41.16 66.80
C LEU A 4 -15.75 -40.06 65.81
N TRP A 5 -15.83 -40.29 64.49
CA TRP A 5 -16.98 -40.07 63.57
C TRP A 5 -17.31 -38.59 63.28
N LEU A 6 -17.22 -38.18 62.01
CA LEU A 6 -18.34 -37.56 61.28
C LEU A 6 -18.04 -37.44 59.78
N THR A 7 -18.85 -38.17 59.00
CA THR A 7 -19.03 -38.07 57.55
C THR A 7 -19.81 -36.81 57.18
N LEU A 8 -19.40 -36.10 56.13
CA LEU A 8 -20.27 -35.19 55.38
C LEU A 8 -20.06 -35.41 53.88
N PHE A 9 -21.10 -35.96 53.27
CA PHE A 9 -21.35 -36.02 51.84
C PHE A 9 -21.49 -34.58 51.27
N SER A 10 -20.83 -34.30 50.15
CA SER A 10 -21.34 -33.31 49.19
C SER A 10 -21.09 -33.80 47.78
N LEU A 11 -22.16 -34.19 47.09
CA LEU A 11 -22.19 -34.38 45.64
C LEU A 11 -21.82 -33.05 44.98
N GLY A 12 -20.62 -32.98 44.38
CA GLY A 12 -20.30 -31.94 43.42
C GLY A 12 -20.98 -32.24 42.09
N LEU A 13 -21.99 -31.44 41.74
CA LEU A 13 -22.56 -31.37 40.40
C LEU A 13 -21.43 -31.23 39.37
N ILE A 14 -21.26 -32.24 38.52
CA ILE A 14 -20.50 -32.09 37.28
C ILE A 14 -21.39 -31.26 36.35
N CYS A 15 -21.17 -29.94 36.33
CA CYS A 15 -21.73 -29.07 35.32
C CYS A 15 -21.21 -29.51 33.94
N LEU A 16 -22.06 -30.21 33.19
CA LEU A 16 -22.01 -30.27 31.73
C LEU A 16 -22.31 -28.89 31.16
N GLY A 17 -21.33 -27.99 31.26
CA GLY A 17 -21.30 -26.72 30.56
C GLY A 17 -20.33 -26.82 29.40
N CYS A 18 -20.79 -27.37 28.26
CA CYS A 18 -20.15 -27.09 26.98
C CYS A 18 -20.32 -25.60 26.70
N ILE A 19 -19.40 -24.77 27.20
CA ILE A 19 -19.24 -23.41 26.70
C ILE A 19 -18.61 -23.58 25.32
N ALA A 20 -19.45 -23.69 24.30
CA ALA A 20 -19.01 -23.44 22.94
C ALA A 20 -18.46 -22.01 22.94
N GLU A 21 -17.13 -21.88 22.79
CA GLU A 21 -16.53 -20.59 22.47
C GLU A 21 -17.28 -20.02 21.27
N PRO A 22 -17.77 -18.77 21.34
CA PRO A 22 -18.38 -18.15 20.18
C PRO A 22 -17.32 -18.16 19.08
N THR A 23 -17.55 -18.91 18.00
CA THR A 23 -16.79 -18.72 16.76
C THR A 23 -17.02 -17.28 16.36
N LEU A 24 -16.04 -16.41 16.63
CA LEU A 24 -15.97 -15.06 16.10
C LEU A 24 -16.10 -15.20 14.58
N VAL A 25 -17.30 -14.91 14.06
CA VAL A 25 -17.53 -14.84 12.62
C VAL A 25 -16.67 -13.69 12.13
N GLN A 26 -15.49 -14.02 11.61
CA GLN A 26 -14.58 -13.04 11.05
C GLN A 26 -15.28 -12.42 9.84
N GLU A 27 -15.65 -11.15 9.94
CA GLU A 27 -16.23 -10.43 8.80
C GLU A 27 -15.29 -10.53 7.60
N PRO A 28 -15.82 -10.78 6.39
CA PRO A 28 -15.00 -10.93 5.21
C PRO A 28 -14.25 -9.62 4.89
N GLU A 29 -12.95 -9.72 4.62
CA GLU A 29 -12.05 -8.59 4.34
C GLU A 29 -12.35 -7.87 3.00
N PHE A 30 -13.13 -8.52 2.14
CA PHE A 30 -13.52 -8.04 0.83
C PHE A 30 -14.86 -8.66 0.43
N GLU A 31 -15.50 -8.05 -0.56
CA GLU A 31 -16.68 -8.58 -1.23
C GLU A 31 -16.38 -8.83 -2.71
N CYS A 32 -17.02 -9.85 -3.29
CA CYS A 32 -16.94 -10.11 -4.72
C CYS A 32 -18.08 -9.37 -5.43
N VAL A 33 -17.73 -8.30 -6.14
CA VAL A 33 -18.69 -7.54 -6.95
C VAL A 33 -18.62 -7.99 -8.41
N PRO A 34 -19.74 -8.00 -9.16
CA PRO A 34 -19.70 -8.16 -10.59
C PRO A 34 -18.76 -7.12 -11.22
N MET A 35 -17.95 -7.54 -12.19
CA MET A 35 -16.88 -6.72 -12.75
C MET A 35 -17.35 -5.37 -13.31
N TYR A 36 -18.57 -5.32 -13.85
CA TYR A 36 -19.18 -4.11 -14.42
C TYR A 36 -20.00 -3.29 -13.40
N GLU A 37 -20.12 -3.75 -12.15
CA GLU A 37 -20.87 -3.10 -11.07
C GLU A 37 -19.95 -2.52 -9.98
N GLN A 38 -18.64 -2.67 -10.16
CA GLN A 38 -17.64 -2.11 -9.24
C GLN A 38 -17.74 -0.57 -9.14
N PRO A 39 -17.35 0.04 -8.02
CA PRO A 39 -17.52 1.48 -7.77
C PRO A 39 -17.03 2.38 -8.91
N ALA A 40 -15.88 2.06 -9.50
CA ALA A 40 -15.28 2.85 -10.58
C ALA A 40 -16.19 3.07 -11.81
N LEU A 41 -17.19 2.21 -12.03
CA LEU A 41 -18.07 2.23 -13.20
C LEU A 41 -19.46 2.82 -12.93
N GLN A 42 -19.72 3.30 -11.72
CA GLN A 42 -21.03 3.84 -11.33
C GLN A 42 -21.31 5.25 -11.86
N LEU A 43 -20.28 5.97 -12.34
CA LEU A 43 -20.47 7.32 -12.89
C LEU A 43 -21.05 7.28 -14.31
N PRO A 44 -21.92 8.24 -14.70
CA PRO A 44 -22.50 8.31 -16.05
C PRO A 44 -21.46 8.32 -17.19
N LEU A 45 -20.31 8.98 -16.97
CA LEU A 45 -19.21 9.05 -17.94
C LEU A 45 -18.52 7.69 -18.20
N MET A 46 -18.71 6.72 -17.29
CA MET A 46 -18.18 5.37 -17.40
C MET A 46 -19.19 4.38 -17.97
N LYS A 47 -20.39 4.85 -18.35
CA LYS A 47 -21.40 4.02 -19.00
C LYS A 47 -20.85 3.52 -20.33
N ASN A 48 -20.84 2.19 -20.50
CA ASN A 48 -20.24 1.47 -21.65
C ASN A 48 -18.70 1.47 -21.71
N HIS A 49 -18.01 1.80 -20.62
CA HIS A 49 -16.56 1.70 -20.56
C HIS A 49 -16.10 0.27 -20.83
N GLN A 50 -15.20 0.11 -21.80
CA GLN A 50 -14.59 -1.19 -22.08
C GLN A 50 -13.46 -1.46 -21.09
N ILE A 51 -13.64 -2.47 -20.25
CA ILE A 51 -12.65 -2.82 -19.23
C ILE A 51 -11.40 -3.38 -19.90
N GLN A 52 -10.25 -2.78 -19.59
CA GLN A 52 -8.94 -3.31 -19.98
C GLN A 52 -8.63 -4.54 -19.13
N MET A 53 -8.69 -5.72 -19.76
CA MET A 53 -8.47 -6.99 -19.06
C MET A 53 -7.00 -7.41 -18.94
N LYS A 54 -6.11 -6.79 -19.73
CA LYS A 54 -4.67 -7.05 -19.74
C LYS A 54 -3.90 -5.81 -20.22
N PRO A 55 -2.61 -5.67 -19.87
CA PRO A 55 -1.76 -4.64 -20.45
C PRO A 55 -1.59 -4.85 -21.96
N SER A 56 -1.33 -3.78 -22.70
CA SER A 56 -0.92 -3.87 -24.10
C SER A 56 0.39 -4.64 -24.27
N ARG A 57 0.69 -5.08 -25.50
CA ARG A 57 1.93 -5.83 -25.76
C ARG A 57 3.16 -4.96 -25.51
N GLU A 58 3.03 -3.67 -25.79
CA GLU A 58 4.00 -2.62 -25.60
C GLU A 58 4.26 -2.43 -24.11
N LEU A 59 3.23 -2.31 -23.28
CA LEU A 59 3.45 -2.23 -21.83
C LEU A 59 4.05 -3.54 -21.27
N LEU A 60 3.61 -4.70 -21.77
CA LEU A 60 4.17 -5.99 -21.34
C LEU A 60 5.66 -6.12 -21.66
N SER A 61 6.12 -5.65 -22.83
CA SER A 61 7.55 -5.71 -23.17
C SER A 61 8.37 -4.89 -22.19
N VAL A 62 7.90 -3.69 -21.83
CA VAL A 62 8.54 -2.82 -20.83
C VAL A 62 8.59 -3.50 -19.46
N LEU A 63 7.46 -4.03 -18.98
CA LEU A 63 7.40 -4.69 -17.66
C LEU A 63 8.22 -5.99 -17.60
N SER A 64 8.35 -6.72 -18.72
CA SER A 64 9.10 -7.98 -18.80
C SER A 64 10.62 -7.80 -18.66
N THR A 65 11.14 -6.59 -18.86
CA THR A 65 12.55 -6.27 -18.58
C THR A 65 12.87 -6.21 -17.07
N SER A 66 11.85 -6.27 -16.22
CA SER A 66 12.03 -6.30 -14.77
C SER A 66 12.36 -7.73 -14.29
N ASN A 67 13.46 -7.90 -13.57
CA ASN A 67 13.96 -9.18 -13.03
C ASN A 67 13.11 -9.72 -11.86
N ASN A 68 11.78 -9.67 -11.94
CA ASN A 68 10.87 -9.92 -10.81
C ASN A 68 10.34 -11.36 -10.68
N ASP A 69 10.86 -12.28 -11.50
CA ASP A 69 10.27 -13.61 -11.71
C ASP A 69 10.26 -14.53 -10.46
N THR A 70 11.08 -14.21 -9.45
CA THR A 70 11.14 -14.96 -8.18
C THR A 70 10.17 -14.49 -7.10
N THR A 71 9.66 -13.25 -7.16
CA THR A 71 8.93 -12.63 -6.04
C THR A 71 7.42 -12.87 -6.09
N THR A 72 6.84 -13.01 -7.29
CA THR A 72 5.40 -13.19 -7.52
C THR A 72 4.85 -14.51 -6.95
N LYS A 73 5.72 -15.51 -6.76
CA LYS A 73 5.35 -16.83 -6.22
C LYS A 73 4.98 -16.81 -4.73
N ILE A 74 5.43 -15.81 -3.97
CA ILE A 74 5.27 -15.80 -2.50
C ILE A 74 3.86 -15.36 -2.07
N ILE A 75 3.17 -14.54 -2.87
CA ILE A 75 1.93 -13.84 -2.45
C ILE A 75 0.64 -14.49 -2.97
N LEU A 76 0.72 -15.29 -4.04
CA LEU A 76 -0.45 -15.95 -4.63
C LEU A 76 -0.88 -17.23 -3.90
N LYS A 77 -0.08 -17.74 -2.95
CA LYS A 77 -0.35 -19.04 -2.31
C LYS A 77 -1.31 -18.89 -1.12
N GLY A 78 -2.61 -18.75 -1.41
CA GLY A 78 -3.66 -18.89 -0.38
C GLY A 78 -4.88 -17.96 -0.51
N SER A 79 -4.85 -16.91 -1.32
CA SER A 79 -6.02 -16.03 -1.46
C SER A 79 -7.10 -16.68 -2.35
N LYS A 80 -8.17 -17.19 -1.71
CA LYS A 80 -9.42 -17.51 -2.42
C LYS A 80 -9.94 -16.20 -3.02
N GLY A 81 -9.72 -16.02 -4.33
CA GLY A 81 -10.21 -14.87 -5.06
C GLY A 81 -11.69 -14.98 -5.41
N CYS A 82 -12.16 -14.03 -6.22
CA CYS A 82 -13.51 -14.05 -6.75
C CYS A 82 -13.68 -14.98 -7.95
N SER A 83 -14.93 -15.40 -8.18
CA SER A 83 -15.29 -16.25 -9.31
C SER A 83 -15.14 -15.53 -10.66
N LYS A 84 -15.28 -16.25 -11.78
CA LYS A 84 -15.20 -15.64 -13.11
C LYS A 84 -16.33 -14.61 -13.28
N GLY A 85 -15.98 -13.40 -13.72
CA GLY A 85 -16.93 -12.29 -13.90
C GLY A 85 -17.07 -11.40 -12.66
N GLN A 86 -16.40 -11.72 -11.56
CA GLN A 86 -16.37 -10.92 -10.34
C GLN A 86 -14.95 -10.46 -10.00
N VAL A 87 -14.87 -9.39 -9.22
CA VAL A 87 -13.62 -8.84 -8.69
C VAL A 87 -13.73 -8.54 -7.20
N PRO A 88 -12.64 -8.71 -6.42
CA PRO A 88 -12.64 -8.40 -5.00
C PRO A 88 -12.54 -6.89 -4.79
N VAL A 89 -13.43 -6.35 -3.96
CA VAL A 89 -13.38 -4.96 -3.47
C VAL A 89 -13.28 -5.01 -1.95
N HIS A 90 -12.27 -4.34 -1.39
CA HIS A 90 -12.09 -4.29 0.06
C HIS A 90 -13.33 -3.73 0.76
N LYS A 91 -13.79 -4.43 1.80
CA LYS A 91 -14.97 -4.04 2.58
C LYS A 91 -14.54 -3.31 3.85
N PRO A 92 -14.77 -2.00 3.98
CA PRO A 92 -14.46 -1.28 5.21
C PRO A 92 -15.32 -1.79 6.39
N LYS A 93 -14.72 -1.93 7.58
CA LYS A 93 -15.43 -2.33 8.80
C LYS A 93 -16.29 -1.15 9.33
N THR A 94 -17.52 -1.04 8.81
CA THR A 94 -18.70 -0.21 9.22
C THR A 94 -18.71 1.32 9.01
N ASN A 95 -19.93 1.84 8.71
CA ASN A 95 -20.55 3.19 8.76
C ASN A 95 -19.76 4.46 8.34
N VAL A 96 -18.59 4.32 7.74
CA VAL A 96 -17.77 5.46 7.27
C VAL A 96 -17.76 5.52 5.75
N THR A 97 -18.89 5.24 5.08
CA THR A 97 -18.98 5.44 3.64
C THR A 97 -18.73 6.90 3.30
N ASP A 98 -19.35 7.83 4.02
CA ASP A 98 -19.26 9.26 3.65
C ASP A 98 -17.86 9.84 3.89
N ASN A 99 -17.16 9.50 4.98
CA ASN A 99 -15.84 10.09 5.23
C ASN A 99 -14.71 9.38 4.46
N LEU A 100 -14.80 8.07 4.18
CA LEU A 100 -13.76 7.37 3.38
C LEU A 100 -13.80 7.75 1.90
N ILE A 101 -14.98 8.17 1.41
CA ILE A 101 -15.19 8.78 0.09
C ILE A 101 -14.62 10.22 0.06
N TYR A 102 -14.44 10.86 1.22
CA TYR A 102 -13.86 12.20 1.37
C TYR A 102 -12.72 12.27 2.41
N PRO A 103 -11.50 11.79 2.06
CA PRO A 103 -10.33 11.72 2.95
C PRO A 103 -9.96 12.99 3.73
N GLN A 104 -10.30 14.19 3.21
CA GLN A 104 -10.10 15.45 3.95
C GLN A 104 -10.81 15.47 5.33
N GLN A 105 -11.89 14.71 5.52
CA GLN A 105 -12.55 14.58 6.83
C GLN A 105 -11.91 13.51 7.75
N LEU A 106 -11.10 12.59 7.22
CA LEU A 106 -10.36 11.60 8.00
C LEU A 106 -8.98 12.10 8.45
N THR A 107 -8.40 13.07 7.75
CA THR A 107 -7.05 13.54 8.00
C THR A 107 -6.95 15.07 7.92
N LYS A 108 -7.28 15.77 9.02
CA LYS A 108 -6.33 16.81 9.44
C LYS A 108 -5.10 16.03 9.92
N ASP A 109 -4.17 15.76 9.01
CA ASP A 109 -2.90 15.12 9.36
C ASP A 109 -2.10 16.11 10.21
N TYR A 110 -2.32 16.05 11.52
CA TYR A 110 -1.71 17.00 12.45
C TYR A 110 -0.19 16.80 12.55
N ASN A 111 0.31 15.58 12.25
CA ASN A 111 1.73 15.22 12.34
C ASN A 111 2.15 14.20 11.24
N GLN A 112 2.09 14.59 9.97
CA GLN A 112 2.62 13.75 8.88
C GLN A 112 4.14 13.90 8.73
N HIS A 113 4.82 12.78 8.62
CA HIS A 113 6.26 12.69 8.47
C HIS A 113 6.67 11.95 7.21
N TYR A 114 7.78 12.41 6.65
CA TYR A 114 8.35 11.96 5.40
C TYR A 114 9.78 11.53 5.65
N ALA A 115 10.15 10.37 5.10
CA ALA A 115 11.55 9.98 4.91
C ALA A 115 11.67 9.38 3.51
N ILE A 116 11.90 10.26 2.54
CA ILE A 116 11.77 9.95 1.12
C ILE A 116 12.98 10.46 0.33
N ILE A 117 13.12 9.93 -0.87
CA ILE A 117 13.79 10.61 -1.98
C ILE A 117 12.72 11.08 -2.96
N LYS A 118 12.95 12.24 -3.56
CA LYS A 118 12.08 12.78 -4.60
C LYS A 118 12.88 13.35 -5.75
N THR A 119 12.28 13.34 -6.93
CA THR A 119 12.77 14.12 -8.07
C THR A 119 12.75 15.61 -7.74
N PHE A 120 13.69 16.38 -8.28
CA PHE A 120 13.66 17.83 -8.12
C PHE A 120 12.38 18.47 -8.70
N GLY A 121 11.82 19.44 -7.98
CA GLY A 121 10.79 20.33 -8.53
C GLY A 121 11.39 21.09 -9.72
N ASP A 122 10.63 21.24 -10.80
CA ASP A 122 11.02 21.89 -12.07
C ASP A 122 11.81 21.05 -13.08
N THR A 123 11.82 19.73 -12.93
CA THR A 123 12.28 18.87 -14.03
C THR A 123 11.35 18.98 -15.25
N ILE A 124 11.95 19.14 -16.43
CA ILE A 124 11.25 19.12 -17.73
C ILE A 124 10.69 17.72 -18.00
N THR A 125 11.40 16.69 -17.51
CA THR A 125 11.02 15.28 -17.63
C THR A 125 9.63 15.05 -17.06
N LYS A 126 8.85 14.23 -17.77
CA LYS A 126 7.58 13.72 -17.28
C LYS A 126 7.60 12.22 -17.29
N TRP A 127 7.45 11.61 -16.13
CA TRP A 127 7.54 10.16 -15.99
C TRP A 127 6.21 9.51 -16.38
N SER A 128 6.30 8.48 -17.21
CA SER A 128 5.16 7.64 -17.60
C SER A 128 4.89 6.53 -16.58
N GLY A 129 5.64 6.47 -15.48
CA GLY A 129 5.46 5.45 -14.46
C GLY A 129 6.65 5.31 -13.51
N ALA A 130 6.48 4.48 -12.49
CA ALA A 130 7.52 4.11 -11.56
C ALA A 130 7.25 2.74 -10.94
N GLN A 131 8.32 2.08 -10.47
CA GLN A 131 8.23 0.82 -9.76
C GLN A 131 9.30 0.67 -8.70
N ALA A 132 9.05 -0.23 -7.76
CA ALA A 132 10.07 -0.73 -6.84
C ALA A 132 9.67 -2.11 -6.30
N LEU A 133 10.66 -2.80 -5.75
CA LEU A 133 10.49 -3.95 -4.88
C LEU A 133 10.73 -3.53 -3.43
N PHE A 134 9.78 -3.70 -2.53
CA PHE A 134 9.95 -3.30 -1.12
C PHE A 134 9.68 -4.45 -0.16
N ASN A 135 10.32 -4.41 1.02
CA ASN A 135 9.98 -5.35 2.09
C ASN A 135 8.68 -4.98 2.78
N ILE A 136 7.94 -6.01 3.19
CA ILE A 136 6.68 -5.87 3.91
C ILE A 136 7.01 -5.85 5.40
N ILE A 137 6.81 -4.71 6.08
CA ILE A 137 7.05 -4.57 7.51
C ILE A 137 5.73 -4.28 8.25
N LYS A 138 5.61 -4.78 9.47
CA LYS A 138 4.50 -4.49 10.39
C LYS A 138 5.00 -3.65 11.58
N PRO A 139 5.17 -2.32 11.43
CA PRO A 139 5.48 -1.46 12.57
C PRO A 139 4.36 -1.48 13.62
N PRO A 140 4.68 -1.32 14.92
CA PRO A 140 3.67 -1.18 15.95
C PRO A 140 3.03 0.20 15.88
N VAL A 141 1.93 0.30 15.14
CA VAL A 141 1.08 1.51 15.05
C VAL A 141 -0.12 1.39 16.01
N ALA A 142 -0.37 2.46 16.75
CA ALA A 142 -1.52 2.59 17.66
C ALA A 142 -2.77 3.07 16.91
N LYS A 143 -3.90 3.13 17.62
CA LYS A 143 -5.16 3.65 17.08
C LYS A 143 -4.97 5.08 16.54
N ASN A 144 -5.52 5.34 15.37
CA ASN A 144 -5.43 6.60 14.63
C ASN A 144 -4.03 6.97 14.13
N GLN A 145 -3.12 5.99 14.03
CA GLN A 145 -1.81 6.13 13.39
C GLN A 145 -1.71 5.31 12.11
N TYR A 146 -0.79 5.72 11.25
CA TYR A 146 -0.40 5.00 10.06
C TYR A 146 1.11 5.03 9.82
N SER A 147 1.59 4.03 9.10
CA SER A 147 2.97 3.90 8.62
C SER A 147 2.94 3.22 7.24
N ARG A 148 3.65 3.80 6.26
CA ARG A 148 3.52 3.45 4.84
C ARG A 148 4.87 3.38 4.15
N VAL A 149 4.94 2.48 3.17
CA VAL A 149 6.03 2.26 2.22
C VAL A 149 5.42 2.51 0.85
N TRP A 150 5.65 3.69 0.27
CA TRP A 150 4.87 4.17 -0.88
C TRP A 150 5.71 4.78 -2.00
N ILE A 151 5.20 4.59 -3.23
CA ILE A 151 5.58 5.34 -4.42
C ILE A 151 4.48 6.36 -4.68
N TRP A 152 4.88 7.60 -4.98
CA TRP A 152 3.96 8.69 -5.25
C TRP A 152 4.26 9.29 -6.62
N LEU A 153 3.30 9.22 -7.54
CA LEU A 153 3.33 9.87 -8.85
C LEU A 153 2.51 11.17 -8.81
N ASN A 154 3.17 12.32 -8.86
CA ASN A 154 2.52 13.64 -8.85
C ASN A 154 2.40 14.20 -10.25
N TYR A 155 1.17 14.48 -10.72
CA TYR A 155 0.94 15.10 -12.03
C TYR A 155 0.90 16.62 -11.94
N ASN A 156 0.31 17.12 -10.86
CA ASN A 156 0.20 18.52 -10.48
C ASN A 156 -0.23 18.58 -9.00
N VAL A 157 -0.38 19.80 -8.46
CA VAL A 157 -0.76 20.05 -7.06
C VAL A 157 -2.05 19.33 -6.62
N MET A 158 -2.98 19.08 -7.55
CA MET A 158 -4.31 18.54 -7.29
C MET A 158 -4.48 17.11 -7.82
N SER A 159 -3.42 16.44 -8.27
CA SER A 159 -3.56 15.14 -8.94
C SER A 159 -2.37 14.23 -8.71
N SER A 160 -2.65 13.05 -8.16
CA SER A 160 -1.62 12.04 -7.90
C SER A 160 -2.18 10.62 -7.92
N ILE A 161 -1.28 9.66 -8.17
CA ILE A 161 -1.48 8.24 -7.88
C ILE A 161 -0.40 7.82 -6.88
N GLN A 162 -0.81 7.14 -5.81
CA GLN A 162 0.05 6.66 -4.74
C GLN A 162 -0.25 5.19 -4.48
N PHE A 163 0.78 4.40 -4.26
CA PHE A 163 0.64 2.96 -4.10
C PHE A 163 1.80 2.34 -3.32
N GLY A 164 1.50 1.25 -2.61
CA GLY A 164 2.48 0.46 -1.87
C GLY A 164 1.85 -0.27 -0.68
N VAL A 165 2.57 -0.36 0.43
CA VAL A 165 2.10 -1.05 1.65
C VAL A 165 1.76 -0.04 2.71
N ALA A 166 0.61 -0.18 3.34
CA ALA A 166 0.24 0.59 4.52
C ALA A 166 -0.09 -0.31 5.70
N VAL A 167 0.37 0.10 6.88
CA VAL A 167 -0.24 -0.28 8.15
C VAL A 167 -0.99 0.93 8.65
N ASP A 168 -2.31 0.91 8.52
CA ASP A 168 -3.15 2.09 8.71
C ASP A 168 -4.39 1.76 9.56
N THR A 169 -4.32 2.12 10.84
CA THR A 169 -5.41 1.86 11.79
C THR A 169 -6.59 2.83 11.62
N ILE A 170 -6.40 3.92 10.88
CA ILE A 170 -7.44 4.87 10.54
C ILE A 170 -8.33 4.23 9.46
N LEU A 171 -7.70 3.74 8.39
CA LEU A 171 -8.37 3.17 7.22
C LEU A 171 -8.93 1.76 7.47
N TYR A 172 -8.14 0.87 8.09
CA TYR A 172 -8.48 -0.55 8.17
C TYR A 172 -8.98 -1.02 9.54
N ARG A 173 -8.88 -0.17 10.58
CA ARG A 173 -9.23 -0.50 11.97
C ARG A 173 -8.49 -1.72 12.53
N ASP A 174 -7.36 -2.06 11.92
CA ASP A 174 -6.41 -3.06 12.37
C ASP A 174 -4.99 -2.59 12.02
N ASN A 175 -3.99 -3.39 12.39
CA ASN A 175 -2.59 -3.12 12.11
C ASN A 175 -1.96 -4.14 11.14
N ARG A 176 -2.77 -4.77 10.28
CA ARG A 176 -2.25 -5.73 9.30
C ARG A 176 -1.71 -4.95 8.08
N PRO A 177 -0.48 -5.24 7.62
CA PRO A 177 0.03 -4.64 6.40
C PRO A 177 -0.83 -5.01 5.21
N ARG A 178 -1.24 -4.01 4.44
CA ARG A 178 -2.10 -4.18 3.27
C ARG A 178 -1.53 -3.50 2.06
N LEU A 179 -1.83 -4.06 0.88
CA LEU A 179 -1.66 -3.34 -0.37
C LEU A 179 -2.63 -2.15 -0.32
N THR A 180 -2.13 -0.94 -0.47
CA THR A 180 -2.97 0.26 -0.39
C THR A 180 -2.65 1.18 -1.54
N THR A 181 -3.69 1.69 -2.16
CA THR A 181 -3.59 2.75 -3.16
C THR A 181 -4.34 3.98 -2.70
N TYR A 182 -3.89 5.14 -3.15
CA TYR A 182 -4.58 6.40 -2.98
C TYR A 182 -4.44 7.24 -4.25
N TRP A 183 -5.50 7.91 -4.68
CA TRP A 183 -5.43 8.78 -5.86
C TRP A 183 -6.26 10.04 -5.65
N MET A 184 -5.85 11.13 -6.29
CA MET A 184 -6.53 12.43 -6.29
C MET A 184 -6.67 12.94 -7.72
N SER A 185 -7.72 13.72 -7.95
CA SER A 185 -7.91 14.46 -9.19
C SER A 185 -8.56 15.81 -8.94
N ASP A 186 -8.58 16.65 -9.97
CA ASP A 186 -9.35 17.90 -10.03
C ASP A 186 -10.84 17.70 -9.71
N LYS A 187 -11.41 16.57 -10.13
CA LYS A 187 -12.81 16.16 -9.90
C LYS A 187 -13.02 15.39 -8.60
N GLN A 188 -11.96 14.82 -8.04
CA GLN A 188 -11.94 14.07 -6.78
C GLN A 188 -10.86 14.66 -5.86
N GLN A 189 -11.05 15.92 -5.47
CA GLN A 189 -10.06 16.70 -4.72
C GLN A 189 -9.82 16.17 -3.31
N ASN A 190 -10.82 15.48 -2.76
CA ASN A 190 -10.68 14.83 -1.46
C ASN A 190 -9.86 13.55 -1.54
N GLY A 191 -9.59 13.05 -2.75
CA GLY A 191 -8.90 11.80 -2.99
C GLY A 191 -9.76 10.57 -2.76
N CYS A 192 -9.13 9.42 -2.93
CA CYS A 192 -9.79 8.13 -2.80
C CYS A 192 -8.80 7.03 -2.48
N TYR A 193 -9.11 6.23 -1.45
CA TYR A 193 -8.37 5.02 -1.14
C TYR A 193 -8.92 3.82 -1.90
N ASN A 194 -8.01 2.95 -2.36
CA ASN A 194 -8.32 1.66 -2.97
C ASN A 194 -9.37 1.78 -4.10
N ALA A 195 -10.28 0.81 -4.20
CA ALA A 195 -11.42 0.81 -5.10
C ALA A 195 -12.71 1.35 -4.43
N LEU A 196 -12.60 2.23 -3.42
CA LEU A 196 -13.74 2.61 -2.58
C LEU A 196 -14.62 3.71 -3.17
N CYS A 197 -14.12 4.50 -4.13
CA CYS A 197 -14.84 5.66 -4.64
C CYS A 197 -15.26 5.49 -6.11
N PRO A 198 -16.38 6.11 -6.50
CA PRO A 198 -16.81 6.12 -7.90
C PRO A 198 -15.82 6.80 -8.85
N GLY A 199 -15.78 6.34 -10.11
CA GLY A 199 -15.06 7.03 -11.19
C GLY A 199 -13.53 6.95 -11.14
N GLY A 200 -12.98 6.08 -10.30
CA GLY A 200 -11.54 5.99 -10.06
C GLY A 200 -10.89 4.72 -10.57
N TYR A 201 -10.41 3.93 -9.62
CA TYR A 201 -9.62 2.73 -9.86
C TYR A 201 -10.49 1.53 -10.27
N VAL A 202 -10.25 1.00 -11.47
CA VAL A 202 -10.89 -0.21 -11.99
C VAL A 202 -10.08 -1.44 -11.58
N GLN A 203 -10.66 -2.26 -10.69
CA GLN A 203 -10.13 -3.56 -10.29
C GLN A 203 -10.35 -4.60 -11.40
N VAL A 204 -9.32 -5.41 -11.67
CA VAL A 204 -9.33 -6.43 -12.74
C VAL A 204 -8.93 -7.81 -12.23
N HIS A 205 -7.88 -7.91 -11.43
CA HIS A 205 -7.40 -9.20 -10.93
C HIS A 205 -8.37 -9.80 -9.91
N LYS A 206 -8.51 -11.13 -9.91
CA LYS A 206 -9.51 -11.82 -9.08
C LYS A 206 -9.07 -12.07 -7.64
N SER A 207 -7.78 -11.95 -7.34
CA SER A 207 -7.22 -12.34 -6.03
C SER A 207 -6.22 -11.34 -5.44
N ILE A 208 -5.79 -10.35 -6.22
CA ILE A 208 -4.83 -9.32 -5.80
C ILE A 208 -5.58 -8.01 -5.96
N TYR A 209 -5.73 -7.25 -4.89
CA TYR A 209 -6.55 -6.04 -4.89
C TYR A 209 -6.10 -5.06 -3.81
N PRO A 210 -6.22 -3.74 -4.03
CA PRO A 210 -6.01 -2.75 -2.99
C PRO A 210 -6.94 -3.00 -1.79
N GLY A 211 -6.35 -3.15 -0.61
CA GLY A 211 -6.94 -3.55 0.65
C GLY A 211 -6.68 -5.01 1.04
N MET A 212 -6.06 -5.82 0.18
CA MET A 212 -5.65 -7.19 0.56
C MET A 212 -4.56 -7.19 1.63
N ILE A 213 -4.58 -8.20 2.49
CA ILE A 213 -3.61 -8.39 3.57
C ILE A 213 -2.38 -9.13 3.04
N PHE A 214 -1.20 -8.74 3.53
CA PHE A 214 0.00 -9.56 3.42
C PHE A 214 0.14 -10.45 4.64
N ASP A 215 0.01 -11.78 4.44
CA ASP A 215 0.11 -12.76 5.52
C ASP A 215 1.55 -12.99 6.00
N LYS A 216 2.53 -12.71 5.14
CA LYS A 216 3.96 -12.84 5.42
C LYS A 216 4.60 -11.46 5.52
N VAL A 217 5.21 -11.19 6.66
CA VAL A 217 5.90 -9.93 6.96
C VAL A 217 7.36 -10.21 7.29
N SER A 218 8.24 -9.30 6.92
CA SER A 218 9.67 -9.43 7.14
C SER A 218 10.02 -9.24 8.63
N VAL A 219 11.05 -9.94 9.06
CA VAL A 219 11.57 -9.87 10.44
C VAL A 219 12.92 -9.15 10.45
N PRO A 220 13.12 -8.08 11.25
CA PRO A 220 14.42 -7.43 11.35
C PRO A 220 15.55 -8.41 11.72
N GLY A 221 16.62 -8.42 10.93
CA GLY A 221 17.75 -9.36 11.05
C GLY A 221 17.43 -10.81 10.63
N GLY A 222 16.24 -11.06 10.11
CA GLY A 222 15.74 -12.40 9.75
C GLY A 222 15.24 -12.49 8.32
N ILE A 223 14.29 -13.41 8.09
CA ILE A 223 13.70 -13.65 6.77
C ILE A 223 12.97 -12.39 6.28
N GLN A 224 13.30 -11.99 5.06
CA GLN A 224 12.64 -10.87 4.38
C GLN A 224 11.58 -11.38 3.40
N HIS A 225 10.44 -10.68 3.39
CA HIS A 225 9.37 -10.87 2.43
C HIS A 225 9.17 -9.58 1.66
N THR A 226 9.27 -9.67 0.34
CA THR A 226 9.19 -8.51 -0.55
C THR A 226 8.00 -8.59 -1.47
N PHE A 227 7.56 -7.42 -1.94
CA PHE A 227 6.53 -7.31 -2.97
C PHE A 227 6.90 -6.25 -4.00
N HIS A 228 6.69 -6.59 -5.27
CA HIS A 228 6.92 -5.67 -6.38
C HIS A 228 5.60 -5.02 -6.76
N LEU A 229 5.64 -3.71 -6.96
CA LEU A 229 4.57 -2.95 -7.59
C LEU A 229 5.13 -2.01 -8.64
N SER A 230 4.36 -1.85 -9.70
CA SER A 230 4.60 -0.87 -10.76
C SER A 230 3.29 -0.18 -11.13
N VAL A 231 3.35 1.13 -11.34
CA VAL A 231 2.31 1.88 -12.03
C VAL A 231 2.93 2.53 -13.24
N ALA A 232 2.37 2.26 -14.42
CA ALA A 232 2.83 2.83 -15.68
C ALA A 232 1.66 3.11 -16.63
N GLU A 233 1.78 4.16 -17.43
CA GLU A 233 0.86 4.45 -18.52
C GLU A 233 1.00 3.39 -19.61
N ASP A 234 -0.12 2.80 -20.01
CA ASP A 234 -0.20 1.89 -21.15
C ASP A 234 -0.08 2.69 -22.46
N PRO A 235 0.89 2.39 -23.35
CA PRO A 235 1.09 3.13 -24.59
C PRO A 235 -0.12 3.14 -25.52
N VAL A 236 -0.98 2.12 -25.46
CA VAL A 236 -2.12 1.92 -26.36
C VAL A 236 -3.39 2.50 -25.75
N THR A 237 -3.75 2.06 -24.53
CA THR A 237 -5.01 2.49 -23.91
C THR A 237 -4.90 3.84 -23.20
N LYS A 238 -3.66 4.29 -22.91
CA LYS A 238 -3.33 5.48 -22.10
C LYS A 238 -3.87 5.42 -20.67
N ASN A 239 -4.29 4.25 -20.21
CA ASN A 239 -4.66 4.00 -18.83
C ASN A 239 -3.40 3.84 -17.98
N TRP A 240 -3.48 4.20 -16.70
CA TRP A 240 -2.38 4.00 -15.76
C TRP A 240 -2.57 2.66 -15.05
N VAL A 241 -1.73 1.69 -15.38
CA VAL A 241 -1.93 0.28 -15.02
C VAL A 241 -1.10 -0.07 -13.79
N LEU A 242 -1.77 -0.56 -12.74
CA LEU A 242 -1.13 -1.13 -11.56
C LEU A 242 -0.81 -2.61 -11.83
N THR A 243 0.47 -2.98 -11.65
CA THR A 243 0.97 -4.34 -11.91
C THR A 243 1.89 -4.84 -10.80
N THR A 244 2.03 -6.15 -10.74
CA THR A 244 3.13 -6.85 -10.06
C THR A 244 3.78 -7.80 -11.07
N GLY A 245 5.05 -7.57 -11.40
CA GLY A 245 5.66 -8.13 -12.60
C GLY A 245 4.82 -7.81 -13.85
N THR A 246 4.43 -8.85 -14.58
CA THR A 246 3.55 -8.75 -15.76
C THR A 246 2.06 -8.96 -15.43
N ILE A 247 1.71 -9.20 -14.16
CA ILE A 247 0.34 -9.42 -13.71
C ILE A 247 -0.34 -8.07 -13.48
N MET A 248 -1.39 -7.79 -14.24
CA MET A 248 -2.24 -6.63 -14.05
C MET A 248 -3.18 -6.83 -12.86
N ILE A 249 -3.12 -5.89 -11.92
CA ILE A 249 -3.99 -5.83 -10.73
C ILE A 249 -5.26 -5.05 -11.06
N GLY A 250 -5.09 -3.87 -11.67
CA GLY A 250 -6.16 -2.96 -12.06
C GLY A 250 -5.57 -1.69 -12.68
N TYR A 251 -6.37 -0.65 -12.88
CA TYR A 251 -5.90 0.57 -13.52
C TYR A 251 -6.74 1.81 -13.20
N TRP A 252 -6.17 2.99 -13.44
CA TRP A 252 -6.90 4.24 -13.51
C TRP A 252 -7.15 4.60 -14.98
N PRO A 253 -8.41 4.88 -15.38
CA PRO A 253 -8.71 5.34 -16.73
C PRO A 253 -7.94 6.62 -17.09
N ARG A 254 -7.60 6.77 -18.37
CA ARG A 254 -6.94 7.97 -18.89
C ARG A 254 -7.72 9.24 -18.49
N GLN A 255 -7.02 10.20 -17.89
CA GLN A 255 -7.54 11.54 -17.64
C GLN A 255 -6.64 12.62 -18.25
N ALA A 256 -7.20 13.79 -18.56
CA ALA A 256 -6.49 14.85 -19.26
C ALA A 256 -5.26 15.36 -18.47
N TYR A 257 -5.37 15.45 -17.14
CA TYR A 257 -4.27 15.87 -16.28
C TYR A 257 -3.11 14.87 -16.21
N MET A 258 -3.36 13.59 -16.49
CA MET A 258 -2.33 12.56 -16.52
C MET A 258 -1.60 12.50 -17.86
N ALA A 259 -2.15 13.11 -18.91
CA ALA A 259 -1.69 12.93 -20.29
C ALA A 259 -0.26 13.42 -20.55
N LYS A 260 0.27 14.28 -19.68
CA LYS A 260 1.65 14.76 -19.77
C LYS A 260 2.64 13.85 -19.04
N GLY A 261 2.19 12.88 -18.25
CA GLY A 261 3.02 12.13 -17.30
C GLY A 261 3.16 12.84 -15.95
N ALA A 262 3.71 12.12 -14.98
CA ALA A 262 3.99 12.65 -13.64
C ALA A 262 5.14 13.66 -13.71
N GLY A 263 4.97 14.82 -13.08
CA GLY A 263 5.98 15.87 -12.96
C GLY A 263 6.88 15.74 -11.73
N GLU A 264 6.52 14.90 -10.76
CA GLU A 264 7.41 14.46 -9.69
C GLU A 264 7.14 13.00 -9.31
N VAL A 265 8.18 12.30 -8.87
CA VAL A 265 8.07 10.93 -8.36
C VAL A 265 8.78 10.80 -7.02
N TYR A 266 8.08 10.28 -6.01
CA TYR A 266 8.63 10.07 -4.67
C TYR A 266 8.72 8.59 -4.35
N PHE A 267 9.79 8.22 -3.63
CA PHE A 267 9.99 6.89 -3.06
C PHE A 267 10.32 7.02 -1.58
N GLY A 268 9.68 6.19 -0.74
CA GLY A 268 10.13 6.01 0.65
C GLY A 268 8.99 5.85 1.64
N GLY A 269 9.21 6.39 2.83
CA GLY A 269 8.35 6.18 3.98
C GLY A 269 7.51 7.38 4.38
N PHE A 270 6.27 7.10 4.80
CA PHE A 270 5.34 8.08 5.33
C PHE A 270 4.77 7.57 6.65
N ALA A 271 4.72 8.42 7.66
CA ALA A 271 4.21 8.04 8.99
C ALA A 271 3.42 9.20 9.57
N GLY A 272 2.31 8.92 10.26
CA GLY A 272 1.50 10.01 10.79
C GLY A 272 0.38 9.59 11.72
N THR A 273 -0.32 10.60 12.23
CA THR A 273 -1.43 10.46 13.16
C THR A 273 -2.53 11.46 12.84
N ALA A 274 -3.78 11.02 12.95
CA ALA A 274 -4.95 11.90 12.89
C ALA A 274 -5.26 12.58 14.25
N SER A 275 -4.42 12.38 15.27
CA SER A 275 -4.58 12.97 16.60
C SER A 275 -3.40 13.89 16.97
N PRO A 276 -3.64 15.16 17.35
CA PRO A 276 -2.59 16.15 17.59
C PRO A 276 -1.78 15.91 18.88
N ARG A 277 -2.28 15.07 19.81
CA ARG A 277 -1.64 14.83 21.13
C ARG A 277 -1.07 13.42 21.28
N VAL A 278 -0.79 12.73 20.17
CA VAL A 278 -0.24 11.38 20.18
C VAL A 278 1.17 11.43 19.62
N LEU A 279 2.07 10.61 20.20
CA LEU A 279 3.42 10.42 19.67
C LEU A 279 3.36 9.99 18.21
N SER A 280 4.37 10.34 17.43
CA SER A 280 4.46 9.91 16.04
C SER A 280 4.78 8.42 15.98
N PRO A 281 4.15 7.65 15.08
CA PRO A 281 4.37 6.21 15.00
C PRO A 281 5.76 5.87 14.46
N PRO A 282 6.26 4.66 14.71
CA PRO A 282 7.44 4.15 14.04
C PRO A 282 7.22 4.00 12.53
N MET A 283 8.27 4.29 11.76
CA MET A 283 8.32 4.09 10.31
C MET A 283 9.18 2.88 9.97
N GLY A 284 8.69 2.03 9.06
CA GLY A 284 9.43 0.85 8.64
C GLY A 284 9.66 -0.11 9.81
N THR A 285 10.92 -0.44 10.09
CA THR A 285 11.30 -1.33 11.21
C THR A 285 11.20 -0.66 12.58
N GLY A 286 11.03 0.66 12.63
CA GLY A 286 11.17 1.44 13.87
C GLY A 286 12.61 1.83 14.18
N ASP A 287 13.57 1.42 13.35
CA ASP A 287 14.98 1.81 13.46
C ASP A 287 15.34 2.82 12.37
N PHE A 288 16.38 3.62 12.62
CA PHE A 288 16.99 4.45 11.57
C PHE A 288 17.59 3.58 10.46
N PRO A 289 17.59 4.06 9.21
CA PRO A 289 18.10 3.28 8.09
C PRO A 289 19.59 2.97 8.23
N THR A 290 19.95 1.78 7.80
CA THR A 290 21.32 1.30 7.71
C THR A 290 21.57 0.67 6.34
N LYS A 291 22.82 0.33 6.03
CA LYS A 291 23.16 -0.42 4.82
C LYS A 291 22.69 -1.88 4.86
N ASP A 292 22.34 -2.40 6.04
CA ASP A 292 21.86 -3.77 6.23
C ASP A 292 20.35 -3.85 5.92
N LEU A 293 20.03 -4.35 4.72
CA LEU A 293 18.66 -4.51 4.25
C LEU A 293 17.83 -5.47 5.12
N THR A 294 18.46 -6.38 5.86
CA THR A 294 17.73 -7.29 6.75
C THR A 294 17.21 -6.58 7.99
N ARG A 295 17.86 -5.47 8.38
CA ARG A 295 17.53 -4.67 9.58
C ARG A 295 16.88 -3.33 9.26
N SER A 296 16.66 -3.03 7.99
CA SER A 296 16.09 -1.76 7.54
C SER A 296 14.83 -1.99 6.70
N CYS A 297 13.91 -1.03 6.75
CA CYS A 297 12.86 -0.95 5.73
C CYS A 297 13.49 -0.44 4.44
N PHE A 298 13.18 -1.08 3.32
CA PHE A 298 13.84 -0.78 2.05
C PHE A 298 12.89 -0.83 0.86
N MET A 299 13.28 -0.07 -0.17
CA MET A 299 12.88 -0.25 -1.55
C MET A 299 14.14 -0.56 -2.35
N LYS A 300 14.08 -1.51 -3.29
CA LYS A 300 15.17 -1.85 -4.20
C LYS A 300 14.64 -2.00 -5.63
N GLN A 301 15.54 -2.01 -6.60
CA GLN A 301 15.19 -1.93 -8.03
C GLN A 301 14.27 -0.72 -8.33
N LEU A 302 14.58 0.43 -7.73
CA LEU A 302 13.85 1.67 -7.97
C LEU A 302 14.04 2.05 -9.45
N LYS A 303 12.93 2.15 -10.17
CA LYS A 303 12.94 2.43 -11.62
C LYS A 303 11.85 3.41 -12.02
N TYR A 304 12.14 4.16 -13.07
CA TYR A 304 11.18 4.99 -13.79
C TYR A 304 10.74 4.33 -15.08
N VAL A 305 9.54 4.68 -15.53
CA VAL A 305 9.19 4.60 -16.95
C VAL A 305 9.34 6.00 -17.52
N ILE A 306 10.36 6.19 -18.36
CA ILE A 306 10.66 7.48 -18.99
C ILE A 306 9.78 7.71 -20.24
N PRO A 307 9.68 8.96 -20.75
CA PRO A 307 9.08 9.20 -22.06
C PRO A 307 9.68 8.28 -23.13
N GLY A 308 8.83 7.70 -23.98
CA GLY A 308 9.23 6.64 -24.91
C GLY A 308 9.04 5.23 -24.35
N TYR A 309 8.51 5.11 -23.12
CA TYR A 309 8.15 3.85 -22.48
C TYR A 309 9.34 2.92 -22.26
N THR A 310 10.46 3.46 -21.79
CA THR A 310 11.63 2.67 -21.40
C THR A 310 11.69 2.57 -19.88
N LEU A 311 12.01 1.37 -19.37
CA LEU A 311 12.22 1.15 -17.95
C LEU A 311 13.68 1.40 -17.58
N GLU A 312 13.94 2.46 -16.83
CA GLU A 312 15.29 2.87 -16.44
C GLU A 312 15.45 2.87 -14.93
N ASP A 313 16.66 2.51 -14.49
CA ASP A 313 17.06 2.70 -13.11
C ASP A 313 17.02 4.19 -12.76
N ILE A 314 16.63 4.48 -11.53
CA ILE A 314 16.57 5.87 -11.13
C ILE A 314 17.97 6.51 -11.09
N ASN A 315 18.06 7.78 -11.52
CA ASN A 315 19.32 8.52 -11.49
C ASN A 315 19.52 9.22 -10.14
N SER A 316 20.60 8.88 -9.41
CA SER A 316 20.91 9.51 -8.12
C SER A 316 21.17 11.01 -8.21
N ASN A 317 21.56 11.51 -9.38
CA ASN A 317 21.83 12.93 -9.61
C ASN A 317 20.56 13.74 -9.89
N GLU A 318 19.42 13.07 -10.07
CA GLU A 318 18.11 13.70 -10.33
C GLU A 318 17.19 13.66 -9.11
N MET A 319 17.77 13.42 -7.92
CA MET A 319 17.01 13.29 -6.67
C MET A 319 17.53 14.14 -5.55
N GLU A 320 16.61 14.53 -4.69
CA GLU A 320 16.86 15.11 -3.38
C GLU A 320 16.29 14.24 -2.26
N TYR A 321 16.96 14.29 -1.11
CA TYR A 321 16.48 13.69 0.12
C TYR A 321 15.52 14.65 0.80
N TYR A 322 14.38 14.14 1.26
CA TYR A 322 13.44 14.93 2.05
C TYR A 322 13.05 14.18 3.33
N VAL A 323 13.44 14.77 4.46
CA VAL A 323 13.08 14.31 5.80
C VAL A 323 12.64 15.52 6.62
N ASN A 324 11.34 15.62 6.91
CA ASN A 324 10.82 16.78 7.64
C ASN A 324 11.18 16.76 9.14
N ASN A 325 11.51 15.59 9.71
CA ASN A 325 12.02 15.49 11.07
C ASN A 325 13.14 14.45 11.19
N GLN A 326 14.39 14.91 11.02
CA GLN A 326 15.60 14.08 11.07
C GLN A 326 15.90 13.48 12.46
N LYS A 327 15.29 14.01 13.53
CA LYS A 327 15.44 13.43 14.88
C LYS A 327 14.62 12.17 15.06
N CYS A 328 13.59 11.98 14.25
CA CYS A 328 12.65 10.87 14.36
C CYS A 328 12.76 9.86 13.24
N TYR A 329 13.18 10.32 12.05
CA TYR A 329 13.23 9.49 10.85
C TYR A 329 14.48 9.79 10.05
N GLY A 330 14.87 8.84 9.21
CA GLY A 330 15.99 8.98 8.30
C GLY A 330 15.73 8.27 6.98
N VAL A 331 16.50 8.67 5.98
CA VAL A 331 16.54 8.05 4.66
C VAL A 331 18.02 7.91 4.24
N MET A 332 18.35 6.81 3.57
CA MET A 332 19.68 6.55 3.05
C MET A 332 19.57 5.86 1.69
N PHE A 333 19.96 6.56 0.64
CA PHE A 333 20.01 6.01 -0.71
C PHE A 333 21.37 5.36 -0.94
N LEU A 334 21.36 4.04 -1.07
CA LEU A 334 22.55 3.21 -1.25
C LEU A 334 23.05 3.20 -2.70
N LYS A 335 22.30 3.84 -3.61
CA LYS A 335 22.54 3.80 -5.06
C LYS A 335 22.57 2.35 -5.53
N TYR A 336 23.39 2.03 -6.52
CA TYR A 336 23.59 0.67 -7.01
C TYR A 336 24.30 -0.19 -5.96
N VAL A 337 23.60 -1.21 -5.44
CA VAL A 337 24.14 -2.14 -4.43
C VAL A 337 24.76 -3.37 -5.09
N ASP A 338 23.98 -4.10 -5.89
CA ASP A 338 24.37 -5.34 -6.60
C ASP A 338 23.40 -5.61 -7.77
N TYR A 339 23.60 -6.70 -8.51
CA TYR A 339 22.76 -7.05 -9.68
C TYR A 339 21.28 -7.27 -9.32
N ASP A 340 21.00 -7.84 -8.14
CA ASP A 340 19.64 -8.20 -7.71
C ASP A 340 18.91 -7.02 -7.06
N SER A 341 19.66 -6.13 -6.41
CA SER A 341 19.12 -5.03 -5.60
C SER A 341 19.14 -3.71 -6.37
N ARG A 342 20.12 -3.50 -7.26
CA ARG A 342 20.31 -2.28 -8.06
C ARG A 342 20.17 -1.03 -7.18
N GLU A 343 19.48 0.00 -7.64
CA GLU A 343 19.17 1.23 -6.93
C GLU A 343 18.32 0.90 -5.70
N THR A 344 18.90 1.13 -4.53
CA THR A 344 18.31 0.74 -3.25
C THR A 344 18.21 1.91 -2.29
N LEU A 345 17.04 2.06 -1.71
CA LEU A 345 16.69 3.06 -0.71
C LEU A 345 16.37 2.35 0.61
N THR A 346 16.94 2.84 1.71
CA THR A 346 16.54 2.44 3.06
C THR A 346 15.98 3.65 3.80
N PHE A 347 14.98 3.43 4.64
CA PHE A 347 14.34 4.50 5.40
C PHE A 347 13.65 3.94 6.65
N GLY A 348 13.35 4.80 7.61
CA GLY A 348 12.67 4.39 8.84
C GLY A 348 12.97 5.31 10.00
N GLY A 349 12.46 4.93 11.17
CA GLY A 349 12.80 5.58 12.43
C GLY A 349 11.80 5.27 13.54
N PRO A 350 12.16 5.53 14.80
CA PRO A 350 11.36 5.13 15.96
C PRO A 350 10.08 5.95 16.15
N GLY A 351 9.97 7.11 15.50
CA GLY A 351 8.91 8.06 15.81
C GLY A 351 9.13 8.71 17.18
N GLY A 352 8.06 8.92 17.95
CA GLY A 352 8.11 9.58 19.25
C GLY A 352 7.70 11.06 19.20
N TYR A 353 8.40 11.92 19.96
CA TYR A 353 8.09 13.35 20.00
C TYR A 353 8.72 14.08 18.81
N CYS A 354 7.95 14.19 17.73
CA CYS A 354 8.40 14.69 16.43
C CYS A 354 7.63 15.96 16.05
N PRO A 355 7.97 17.14 16.62
CA PRO A 355 7.32 18.37 16.23
C PRO A 355 7.58 18.64 14.74
N ILE A 356 6.54 18.95 13.99
CA ILE A 356 6.66 19.52 12.64
C ILE A 356 7.01 21.00 12.84
N ARG A 357 8.13 21.44 12.28
CA ARG A 357 8.56 22.84 12.31
C ARG A 357 7.93 23.63 11.18
#